data_AF-A0AAN0K3D6-F1
#
_entry.id   AF-A0AAN0K3D6-F1
#
_cell.length_a   1.000
_cell.length_b   1.000
_cell.length_c   1.000
_cell.angle_alpha   90.00
_cell.angle_beta   90.00
_cell.angle_gamma   90.00
#
_symmetry.space_group_name_H-M   'P 1'
#
loop_
_entity.id
_entity.type
_entity.pdbx_description
1 polymer ?
#
loop_
_entity_poly.entity_id
_entity_poly.type
_entity_poly.pdbx_seq_one_letter_code
_entity_poly.pdbx_strand_id
1 'polypeptide(L)'
;MDSLDSSVIIAGQKLFILQGDRSDSLQWEKYGFRLECPQGAVSKDTEVAVTALAGGNFKVPKGTVLVSAVYAISVSKALLKPLVIELQHCVDLRKTSQTGCLKFVRAPLKSPYQFSIVEGGSFRVGERYGSIKREQFSCMGIVAEMSNGDTPSDSDSEEGYETPPEGSTDDTHNDSGNRAGETSERTASPINTGLSEESVTDDSNQKVQEAESTSGMYALYNLL
;
A
#
# COMPACT_ATOMS: atom_id res chain seq x y z
N MET A 1 -9.24 11.73 21.85
CA MET A 1 -8.32 10.81 21.16
C MET A 1 -7.09 10.61 22.02
N ASP A 2 -6.63 9.38 22.17
CA ASP A 2 -5.33 9.13 22.78
C ASP A 2 -4.25 9.80 21.92
N SER A 3 -3.44 10.68 22.52
CA SER A 3 -2.30 11.29 21.83
C SER A 3 -1.31 10.18 21.47
N LEU A 4 -0.96 10.07 20.19
CA LEU A 4 0.15 9.24 19.75
C LEU A 4 1.46 9.81 20.32
N ASP A 5 2.44 8.93 20.53
CA ASP A 5 3.76 9.32 21.01
C ASP A 5 4.49 10.16 19.95
N SER A 6 5.30 11.12 20.40
CA SER A 6 6.17 11.96 19.56
C SER A 6 7.15 11.18 18.67
N SER A 7 7.38 9.89 18.98
CA SER A 7 8.23 9.02 18.18
C SER A 7 7.62 8.56 16.85
N VAL A 8 6.33 8.82 16.60
CA VAL A 8 5.68 8.45 15.33
C VAL A 8 5.67 9.59 14.32
N ILE A 9 5.83 9.24 13.05
CA ILE A 9 5.71 10.16 11.93
C ILE A 9 4.31 9.98 11.34
N ILE A 10 3.45 10.99 11.52
CA ILE A 10 2.08 11.00 10.98
C ILE A 10 2.12 11.43 9.52
N ALA A 11 1.61 10.57 8.64
CA ALA A 11 1.48 10.85 7.22
C ALA A 11 0.15 11.54 6.88
N GLY A 12 -0.90 11.22 7.62
CA GLY A 12 -2.24 11.80 7.45
C GLY A 12 -3.21 11.32 8.52
N GLN A 13 -4.31 12.05 8.68
CA GLN A 13 -5.42 11.70 9.58
C GLN A 13 -6.76 11.84 8.87
N LYS A 14 -7.69 10.93 9.20
CA LYS A 14 -9.06 10.97 8.69
C LYS A 14 -10.03 10.56 9.77
N LEU A 15 -11.07 11.37 9.95
CA LEU A 15 -12.23 11.09 10.78
C LEU A 15 -13.46 10.97 9.87
N PHE A 16 -14.25 9.93 10.10
CA PHE A 16 -15.51 9.74 9.38
C PHE A 16 -16.56 9.09 10.28
N ILE A 17 -17.82 9.26 9.92
CA ILE A 17 -18.98 8.87 10.74
C ILE A 17 -19.76 7.80 9.99
N LEU A 18 -19.86 6.63 10.61
CA LEU A 18 -20.66 5.51 10.12
C LEU A 18 -22.10 5.60 10.64
N GLN A 19 -23.06 5.36 9.75
CA GLN A 19 -24.49 5.47 10.08
C GLN A 19 -25.09 4.15 10.61
N GLY A 20 -24.51 3.01 10.23
CA GLY A 20 -24.88 1.69 10.77
C GLY A 20 -26.19 1.10 10.23
N ASP A 21 -27.11 1.92 9.72
CA ASP A 21 -28.36 1.50 9.08
C ASP A 21 -28.19 1.02 7.63
N ARG A 22 -27.04 1.31 7.02
CA ARG A 22 -26.62 0.84 5.69
C ARG A 22 -25.18 0.33 5.70
N SER A 23 -24.77 -0.29 4.60
CA SER A 23 -23.35 -0.54 4.35
C SER A 23 -22.68 0.79 3.98
N ASP A 24 -21.54 1.07 4.61
CA ASP A 24 -20.71 2.23 4.32
C ASP A 24 -19.29 1.75 4.00
N SER A 25 -18.54 2.53 3.23
CA SER A 25 -17.11 2.28 3.03
C SER A 25 -16.31 3.57 3.08
N LEU A 26 -15.08 3.48 3.57
CA LEU A 26 -14.07 4.52 3.45
C LEU A 26 -13.00 4.04 2.48
N GLN A 27 -12.81 4.80 1.41
CA GLN A 27 -11.68 4.66 0.49
C GLN A 27 -10.68 5.78 0.77
N TRP A 28 -9.50 5.43 1.27
CA TRP A 28 -8.41 6.39 1.52
C TRP A 28 -7.14 5.96 0.78
N GLU A 29 -7.29 5.86 -0.53
CA GLU A 29 -6.32 5.26 -1.45
C GLU A 29 -4.96 5.98 -1.44
N LYS A 30 -4.95 7.31 -1.25
CA LYS A 30 -3.72 8.11 -1.10
C LYS A 30 -2.76 7.52 -0.06
N TYR A 31 -3.30 6.91 1.00
CA TYR A 31 -2.51 6.30 2.05
C TYR A 31 -2.63 4.78 2.09
N GLY A 32 -3.24 4.12 1.09
CA GLY A 32 -3.31 2.66 1.03
C GLY A 32 -4.26 2.03 2.06
N PHE A 33 -5.30 2.74 2.49
CA PHE A 33 -6.25 2.26 3.49
C PHE A 33 -7.68 2.19 2.94
N ARG A 34 -8.36 1.07 3.22
CA ARG A 34 -9.81 0.93 2.97
C ARG A 34 -10.48 0.32 4.19
N LEU A 35 -11.72 0.73 4.43
CA LEU A 35 -12.58 0.13 5.44
C LEU A 35 -13.97 -0.10 4.84
N GLU A 36 -14.49 -1.31 5.01
CA GLU A 36 -15.89 -1.61 4.73
C GLU A 36 -16.63 -1.87 6.03
N CYS A 37 -17.77 -1.21 6.18
CA CYS A 37 -18.70 -1.38 7.28
C CYS A 37 -19.95 -2.09 6.77
N PRO A 38 -20.16 -3.38 7.12
CA PRO A 38 -21.40 -4.06 6.81
C PRO A 38 -22.61 -3.39 7.48
N GLN A 39 -23.79 -3.53 6.87
CA GLN A 39 -25.03 -3.04 7.48
C GLN A 39 -25.25 -3.67 8.86
N GLY A 40 -25.58 -2.82 9.83
CA GLY A 40 -25.78 -3.19 11.23
C GLY A 40 -24.51 -3.60 11.96
N ALA A 41 -23.31 -3.27 11.44
CA ALA A 41 -22.06 -3.53 12.14
C ALA A 41 -21.77 -2.51 13.25
N VAL A 42 -22.38 -1.33 13.18
CA VAL A 42 -22.20 -0.24 14.14
C VAL A 42 -23.52 0.42 14.50
N SER A 43 -23.53 1.16 15.61
CA SER A 43 -24.63 2.05 15.96
C SER A 43 -24.56 3.35 15.15
N LYS A 44 -25.68 4.06 15.05
CA LYS A 44 -25.72 5.37 14.39
C LYS A 44 -24.70 6.35 14.98
N ASP A 45 -24.11 7.16 14.10
CA ASP A 45 -23.10 8.17 14.43
C ASP A 45 -21.88 7.56 15.15
N THR A 46 -21.43 6.38 14.70
CA THR A 46 -20.18 5.79 15.19
C THR A 46 -19.03 6.46 14.46
N GLU A 47 -18.14 7.10 15.21
CA GLU A 47 -16.97 7.76 14.64
C GLU A 47 -15.85 6.73 14.49
N VAL A 48 -15.18 6.78 13.35
CA VAL A 48 -13.95 6.02 13.10
C VAL A 48 -12.85 7.01 12.78
N ALA A 49 -11.78 6.93 13.57
CA ALA A 49 -10.59 7.73 13.37
C ALA A 49 -9.44 6.85 12.91
N VAL A 50 -8.80 7.26 11.83
CA VAL A 50 -7.68 6.57 11.22
C VAL A 50 -6.52 7.55 11.09
N THR A 51 -5.36 7.18 11.60
CA THR A 51 -4.12 7.91 11.42
C THR A 51 -3.12 7.01 10.71
N ALA A 52 -2.67 7.41 9.53
CA ALA A 52 -1.61 6.73 8.79
C ALA A 52 -0.24 7.17 9.35
N LEU A 53 0.60 6.20 9.70
CA LEU A 53 1.92 6.39 10.27
C LEU A 53 2.96 5.95 9.23
N ALA A 54 3.79 6.89 8.79
CA ALA A 54 4.90 6.63 7.87
C ALA A 54 6.11 6.00 8.58
N GLY A 55 6.21 6.17 9.90
CA GLY A 55 7.32 5.64 10.67
C GLY A 55 7.09 5.77 12.18
N GLY A 56 7.92 5.07 12.95
CA GLY A 56 7.93 5.12 14.40
C GLY A 56 8.82 4.03 14.98
N ASN A 57 8.95 4.02 16.32
CA ASN A 57 9.70 2.99 17.05
C ASN A 57 8.91 1.66 17.13
N PHE A 58 8.55 1.12 15.98
CA PHE A 58 7.76 -0.11 15.85
C PHE A 58 8.65 -1.33 16.08
N LYS A 59 8.25 -2.18 17.04
CA LYS A 59 8.91 -3.46 17.30
C LYS A 59 8.08 -4.56 16.65
N VAL A 60 8.50 -5.03 15.48
CA VAL A 60 7.82 -6.11 14.76
C VAL A 60 8.31 -7.50 15.17
N PRO A 61 7.53 -8.57 14.91
CA PRO A 61 7.96 -9.94 15.14
C PRO A 61 9.32 -10.25 14.50
N LYS A 62 10.15 -11.06 15.18
CA LYS A 62 11.47 -11.46 14.69
C LYS A 62 11.35 -12.18 13.34
N GLY A 63 12.28 -11.91 12.43
CA GLY A 63 12.29 -12.51 11.09
C GLY A 63 11.24 -11.94 10.16
N THR A 64 10.66 -10.78 10.48
CA THR A 64 9.66 -10.12 9.65
C THR A 64 10.02 -8.65 9.41
N VAL A 65 9.54 -8.09 8.30
CA VAL A 65 9.69 -6.68 7.94
C VAL A 65 8.32 -6.05 7.66
N LEU A 66 8.10 -4.80 8.07
CA LEU A 66 6.89 -4.07 7.66
C LEU A 66 6.90 -3.84 6.15
N VAL A 67 5.80 -4.20 5.52
CA VAL A 67 5.60 -4.03 4.06
C VAL A 67 4.39 -3.17 3.73
N SER A 68 3.82 -2.51 4.74
CA SER A 68 2.76 -1.50 4.62
C SER A 68 3.06 -0.32 5.53
N ALA A 69 2.34 0.80 5.34
CA ALA A 69 2.19 1.78 6.41
C ALA A 69 1.51 1.15 7.64
N VAL A 70 1.64 1.81 8.79
CA VAL A 70 0.93 1.43 10.01
C VAL A 70 -0.26 2.37 10.20
N TYR A 71 -1.41 1.85 10.60
CA TYR A 71 -2.61 2.64 10.83
C TYR A 71 -3.04 2.53 12.28
N ALA A 72 -3.10 3.65 12.98
CA ALA A 72 -3.77 3.75 14.27
C ALA A 72 -5.27 3.95 14.02
N ILE A 73 -6.06 2.94 14.36
CA ILE A 73 -7.52 2.94 14.13
C ILE A 73 -8.22 2.93 15.49
N SER A 74 -9.25 3.78 15.62
CA SER A 74 -10.12 3.78 16.80
C SER A 74 -11.56 4.02 16.39
N VAL A 75 -12.49 3.51 17.21
CA VAL A 75 -13.93 3.66 17.03
C VAL A 75 -14.55 4.22 18.30
N SER A 76 -15.51 5.13 18.19
CA SER A 76 -16.11 5.78 19.37
C SER A 76 -17.15 4.92 20.09
N LYS A 77 -17.67 3.88 19.45
CA LYS A 77 -18.70 2.97 19.96
C LYS A 77 -18.32 1.52 19.70
N ALA A 78 -18.84 0.61 20.52
CA ALA A 78 -18.64 -0.83 20.34
C ALA A 78 -19.26 -1.32 19.02
N LEU A 79 -18.58 -2.26 18.36
CA LEU A 79 -19.08 -2.88 17.15
C LEU A 79 -20.08 -4.00 17.48
N LEU A 80 -21.08 -4.16 16.61
CA LEU A 80 -22.05 -5.26 16.62
C LEU A 80 -21.66 -6.39 15.67
N LYS A 81 -20.85 -6.08 14.64
CA LYS A 81 -20.25 -7.04 13.70
C LYS A 81 -18.84 -6.57 13.32
N PRO A 82 -17.95 -7.46 12.86
CA PRO A 82 -16.64 -7.06 12.37
C PRO A 82 -16.73 -6.09 11.18
N LEU A 83 -15.81 -5.13 11.12
CA LEU A 83 -15.53 -4.36 9.90
C LEU A 83 -14.47 -5.08 9.07
N VAL A 84 -14.43 -4.82 7.76
CA VAL A 84 -13.37 -5.31 6.88
C VAL A 84 -12.36 -4.19 6.71
N ILE A 85 -11.10 -4.44 7.05
CA ILE A 85 -9.99 -3.53 6.85
C ILE A 85 -9.17 -4.05 5.68
N GLU A 86 -8.85 -3.19 4.73
CA GLU A 86 -7.87 -3.49 3.69
C GLU A 86 -6.69 -2.54 3.78
N LEU A 87 -5.49 -3.12 3.80
CA LEU A 87 -4.24 -2.37 3.88
C LEU A 87 -3.39 -2.70 2.65
N GLN A 88 -2.90 -1.65 2.00
CA GLN A 88 -1.98 -1.79 0.88
C GLN A 88 -0.60 -2.25 1.35
N HIS A 89 0.03 -3.14 0.60
CA HIS A 89 1.41 -3.56 0.80
C HIS A 89 2.28 -3.35 -0.44
N CYS A 90 3.60 -3.29 -0.22
CA CYS A 90 4.60 -3.11 -1.27
C CYS A 90 5.09 -4.43 -1.90
N VAL A 91 4.69 -5.59 -1.36
CA VAL A 91 5.11 -6.90 -1.91
C VAL A 91 4.37 -7.21 -3.21
N ASP A 92 5.11 -7.68 -4.20
CA ASP A 92 4.56 -8.16 -5.46
C ASP A 92 4.32 -9.68 -5.40
N LEU A 93 3.06 -10.05 -5.24
CA LEU A 93 2.62 -11.43 -5.06
C LEU A 93 2.38 -12.09 -6.42
N ARG A 94 3.35 -12.84 -6.91
CA ARG A 94 3.30 -13.55 -8.21
C ARG A 94 2.92 -15.02 -8.08
N LYS A 95 3.09 -15.61 -6.89
CA LYS A 95 2.82 -17.02 -6.60
C LYS A 95 2.04 -17.18 -5.31
N THR A 96 1.19 -18.20 -5.23
CA THR A 96 0.40 -18.50 -4.03
C THR A 96 1.27 -18.77 -2.81
N SER A 97 2.48 -19.31 -2.96
CA SER A 97 3.41 -19.51 -1.84
C SER A 97 3.80 -18.18 -1.16
N GLN A 98 3.81 -17.07 -1.88
CA GLN A 98 4.17 -15.75 -1.33
C GLN A 98 3.04 -15.15 -0.50
N THR A 99 1.77 -15.46 -0.81
CA THR A 99 0.63 -14.92 -0.05
C THR A 99 0.65 -15.41 1.41
N GLY A 100 1.17 -16.62 1.63
CA GLY A 100 1.35 -17.20 2.97
C GLY A 100 2.40 -16.52 3.83
N CYS A 101 3.36 -15.81 3.21
CA CYS A 101 4.45 -15.11 3.91
C CYS A 101 4.03 -13.75 4.49
N LEU A 102 2.89 -13.20 4.06
CA LEU A 102 2.37 -11.94 4.59
C LEU A 102 1.46 -12.22 5.77
N LYS A 103 1.59 -11.41 6.83
CA LYS A 103 0.78 -11.49 8.04
C LYS A 103 0.31 -10.10 8.44
N PHE A 104 -0.92 -10.00 8.92
CA PHE A 104 -1.34 -8.80 9.65
C PHE A 104 -0.68 -8.78 11.01
N VAL A 105 -0.34 -7.59 11.48
CA VAL A 105 0.18 -7.35 12.82
C VAL A 105 -0.60 -6.25 13.50
N ARG A 106 -0.64 -6.31 14.83
CA ARG A 106 -1.25 -5.25 15.65
C ARG A 106 -0.41 -4.90 16.85
N ALA A 107 -0.53 -3.65 17.31
CA ALA A 107 0.04 -3.16 18.56
C ALA A 107 -0.95 -2.23 19.26
N PRO A 108 -0.86 -2.02 20.58
CA PRO A 108 -1.63 -0.98 21.27
C PRO A 108 -1.44 0.40 20.63
N LEU A 109 -2.42 1.30 20.82
CA LEU A 109 -2.33 2.69 20.33
C LEU A 109 -1.30 3.54 21.10
N LYS A 110 -0.72 2.99 22.18
CA LYS A 110 0.25 3.64 23.06
C LYS A 110 1.58 2.91 23.02
N SER A 111 2.66 3.69 23.08
CA SER A 111 4.02 3.17 23.21
C SER A 111 4.17 2.33 24.48
N PRO A 112 4.94 1.22 24.46
CA PRO A 112 5.72 0.72 23.34
C PRO A 112 4.86 0.04 22.25
N TYR A 113 5.13 0.38 20.99
CA TYR A 113 4.48 -0.23 19.82
C TYR A 113 5.04 -1.64 19.53
N GLN A 114 4.78 -2.57 20.45
CA GLN A 114 5.14 -3.97 20.33
C GLN A 114 4.07 -4.68 19.48
N PHE A 115 4.42 -4.98 18.23
CA PHE A 115 3.54 -5.66 17.30
C PHE A 115 3.54 -7.18 17.51
N SER A 116 2.35 -7.77 17.45
CA SER A 116 2.14 -9.21 17.42
C SER A 116 1.37 -9.60 16.15
N ILE A 117 1.61 -10.81 15.65
CA ILE A 117 0.85 -11.38 14.53
C ILE A 117 -0.64 -11.47 14.90
N VAL A 118 -1.49 -11.13 13.94
CA VAL A 118 -2.94 -11.34 14.00
C VAL A 118 -3.27 -12.52 13.09
N GLU A 119 -3.95 -13.52 13.64
CA GLU A 119 -4.42 -14.65 12.85
C GLU A 119 -5.52 -14.24 11.86
N GLY A 120 -5.57 -14.95 10.74
CA GLY A 120 -6.49 -14.70 9.64
C GLY A 120 -6.00 -13.64 8.67
N GLY A 121 -6.94 -12.97 8.03
CA GLY A 121 -6.67 -12.12 6.88
C GLY A 121 -6.44 -12.92 5.59
N SER A 122 -6.41 -12.22 4.47
CA SER A 122 -6.20 -12.82 3.15
C SER A 122 -5.39 -11.90 2.25
N PHE A 123 -4.51 -12.50 1.47
CA PHE A 123 -3.69 -11.86 0.44
C PHE A 123 -3.86 -12.65 -0.86
N ARG A 124 -3.87 -11.96 -2.00
CA ARG A 124 -4.12 -12.56 -3.31
C ARG A 124 -2.99 -12.29 -4.28
N VAL A 125 -2.72 -13.24 -5.17
CA VAL A 125 -1.77 -13.08 -6.27
C VAL A 125 -2.24 -11.96 -7.20
N GLY A 126 -1.32 -11.10 -7.62
CA GLY A 126 -1.60 -9.92 -8.46
C GLY A 126 -2.17 -8.72 -7.71
N GLU A 127 -2.59 -8.89 -6.46
CA GLU A 127 -3.18 -7.82 -5.66
C GLU A 127 -2.15 -7.15 -4.74
N ARG A 128 -2.41 -5.89 -4.42
CA ARG A 128 -1.58 -5.08 -3.52
C ARG A 128 -2.26 -4.76 -2.20
N TYR A 129 -3.44 -5.31 -1.96
CA TYR A 129 -4.17 -5.15 -0.71
C TYR A 129 -4.34 -6.49 -0.03
N GLY A 130 -4.05 -6.51 1.28
CA GLY A 130 -4.52 -7.57 2.17
C GLY A 130 -5.84 -7.15 2.81
N SER A 131 -6.73 -8.11 3.06
CA SER A 131 -8.03 -7.88 3.71
C SER A 131 -8.16 -8.68 5.01
N ILE A 132 -8.67 -8.07 6.09
CA ILE A 132 -8.91 -8.72 7.38
C ILE A 132 -10.18 -8.20 8.07
N LYS A 133 -10.94 -9.10 8.71
CA LYS A 133 -12.11 -8.74 9.54
C LYS A 133 -11.69 -8.46 10.97
N ARG A 134 -12.14 -7.34 11.57
CA ARG A 134 -11.80 -6.95 12.94
C ARG A 134 -12.99 -6.37 13.72
N GLU A 135 -13.07 -6.75 14.99
CA GLU A 135 -14.00 -6.19 15.98
C GLU A 135 -13.30 -5.28 17.01
N GLN A 136 -11.97 -5.35 17.07
CA GLN A 136 -11.13 -4.54 17.94
C GLN A 136 -10.07 -3.87 17.11
N PHE A 137 -9.92 -2.56 17.32
CA PHE A 137 -8.99 -1.70 16.60
C PHE A 137 -7.84 -1.25 17.49
N SER A 138 -6.69 -1.07 16.85
CA SER A 138 -5.45 -0.65 17.47
C SER A 138 -4.52 -0.15 16.36
N CYS A 139 -3.22 -0.04 16.62
CA CYS A 139 -2.26 0.04 15.51
C CYS A 139 -2.31 -1.27 14.72
N MET A 140 -2.34 -1.17 13.39
CA MET A 140 -2.42 -2.30 12.46
C MET A 140 -1.43 -2.08 11.31
N GLY A 141 -0.84 -3.17 10.82
CA GLY A 141 0.03 -3.16 9.65
C GLY A 141 0.16 -4.55 9.05
N ILE A 142 0.97 -4.68 7.99
CA ILE A 142 1.31 -5.94 7.36
C ILE A 142 2.82 -6.12 7.44
N VAL A 143 3.24 -7.32 7.82
CA VAL A 143 4.63 -7.76 7.73
C VAL A 143 4.77 -8.88 6.71
N ALA A 144 5.96 -9.02 6.14
CA ALA A 144 6.37 -10.19 5.39
C ALA A 144 7.45 -10.95 6.17
N GLU A 145 7.37 -12.28 6.17
CA GLU A 145 8.45 -13.14 6.62
C GLU A 145 9.67 -12.96 5.71
N MET A 146 10.82 -12.70 6.30
CA MET A 146 12.09 -12.77 5.59
C MET A 146 12.36 -14.24 5.33
N SER A 147 12.53 -14.65 4.07
CA SER A 147 13.22 -15.90 3.83
C SER A 147 14.59 -15.78 4.49
N ASN A 148 15.02 -16.80 5.24
CA ASN A 148 16.43 -16.97 5.57
C ASN A 148 17.15 -17.13 4.23
N GLY A 149 17.46 -16.02 3.54
CA GLY A 149 18.49 -16.01 2.54
C GLY A 149 19.71 -16.56 3.23
N ASP A 150 20.35 -17.55 2.63
CA ASP A 150 21.62 -18.08 3.08
C ASP A 150 22.45 -16.89 3.58
N THR A 151 22.86 -16.95 4.85
CA THR A 151 23.96 -16.12 5.35
C THR A 151 24.99 -16.05 4.22
N PRO A 152 25.46 -14.87 3.80
CA PRO A 152 26.73 -14.84 3.10
C PRO A 152 27.67 -15.54 4.08
N SER A 153 28.02 -16.78 3.77
CA SER A 153 29.19 -17.38 4.37
C SER A 153 30.28 -16.40 3.98
N ASP A 154 30.88 -15.75 4.96
CA ASP A 154 32.13 -15.02 4.83
C ASP A 154 33.23 -16.02 4.42
N SER A 155 33.06 -16.61 3.24
CA SER A 155 34.04 -17.41 2.55
C SER A 155 34.83 -16.41 1.74
N ASP A 156 35.85 -15.86 2.38
CA ASP A 156 36.99 -15.24 1.73
C ASP A 156 37.55 -16.21 0.68
N SER A 157 37.08 -16.08 -0.57
CA SER A 157 37.74 -16.65 -1.73
C SER A 157 38.30 -15.51 -2.56
N GLU A 158 39.49 -15.07 -2.16
CA GLU A 158 40.49 -14.48 -3.04
C GLU A 158 40.79 -15.47 -4.17
N GLU A 159 40.08 -15.37 -5.29
CA GLU A 159 40.35 -16.16 -6.49
C GLU A 159 40.42 -15.20 -7.70
N GLY A 160 41.66 -14.76 -7.97
CA GLY A 160 42.21 -14.58 -9.32
C GLY A 160 41.50 -13.64 -10.28
N TYR A 161 41.94 -12.39 -10.36
CA TYR A 161 41.78 -11.59 -11.57
C TYR A 161 42.62 -12.23 -12.70
N GLU A 162 42.01 -13.00 -13.58
CA GLU A 162 42.65 -13.36 -14.86
C GLU A 162 42.28 -12.32 -15.91
N THR A 163 43.32 -11.66 -16.42
CA THR A 163 43.25 -10.59 -17.40
C THR A 163 42.94 -11.19 -18.78
N PRO A 164 41.99 -10.66 -19.58
CA PRO A 164 41.77 -11.17 -20.94
C PRO A 164 42.98 -10.87 -21.83
N PRO A 165 43.43 -11.80 -22.69
CA PRO A 165 44.51 -11.51 -23.62
C PRO A 165 44.00 -10.60 -24.76
N GLU A 166 44.75 -9.52 -25.01
CA GLU A 166 44.61 -8.69 -26.20
C GLU A 166 45.28 -9.31 -27.44
N GLY A 167 44.68 -9.06 -28.60
CA GLY A 167 45.26 -9.24 -29.94
C GLY A 167 44.28 -9.95 -30.89
N SER A 168 44.06 -9.55 -32.14
CA SER A 168 44.53 -8.44 -32.97
C SER A 168 43.73 -8.50 -34.29
N THR A 169 43.35 -7.33 -34.83
CA THR A 169 43.14 -6.98 -36.25
C THR A 169 42.44 -7.97 -37.21
N ASP A 170 41.31 -7.56 -37.80
CA ASP A 170 41.24 -7.41 -39.26
C ASP A 170 40.17 -6.39 -39.67
N ASP A 171 40.59 -5.47 -40.54
CA ASP A 171 39.80 -4.42 -41.14
C ASP A 171 39.08 -4.98 -42.37
N THR A 172 37.77 -4.77 -42.49
CA THR A 172 37.16 -4.73 -43.83
C THR A 172 36.05 -3.69 -43.88
N HIS A 173 36.39 -2.57 -44.52
CA HIS A 173 35.47 -1.61 -45.07
C HIS A 173 34.50 -2.27 -46.06
N ASN A 174 33.23 -1.92 -46.01
CA ASN A 174 32.52 -1.60 -47.25
C ASN A 174 31.48 -0.50 -47.02
N ASP A 175 31.68 0.57 -47.76
CA ASP A 175 30.82 1.73 -47.91
C ASP A 175 29.84 1.49 -49.08
N SER A 176 28.89 2.39 -49.29
CA SER A 176 27.91 2.54 -50.39
C SER A 176 26.56 1.83 -50.15
N GLY A 177 25.39 2.48 -50.15
CA GLY A 177 25.02 3.88 -50.40
C GLY A 177 23.59 3.97 -50.96
N ASN A 178 22.82 4.99 -50.53
CA ASN A 178 21.66 5.63 -51.21
C ASN A 178 20.41 4.77 -51.57
N ARG A 179 19.15 5.23 -51.66
CA ARG A 179 18.49 6.56 -51.69
C ARG A 179 16.96 6.38 -51.58
N ALA A 180 16.28 7.42 -51.07
CA ALA A 180 15.04 8.06 -51.56
C ALA A 180 13.64 7.38 -51.55
N GLY A 181 12.66 8.22 -51.18
CA GLY A 181 11.20 8.16 -51.46
C GLY A 181 10.38 8.41 -50.18
N GLU A 182 10.02 9.66 -49.79
CA GLU A 182 8.85 10.47 -50.24
C GLU A 182 7.55 9.63 -50.30
N THR A 183 6.43 9.90 -49.61
CA THR A 183 5.56 11.10 -49.52
C THR A 183 4.57 10.96 -48.32
N SER A 184 4.18 12.03 -47.61
CA SER A 184 2.88 12.78 -47.68
C SER A 184 1.62 11.87 -47.53
N GLU A 185 0.63 12.05 -46.64
CA GLU A 185 -0.25 13.22 -46.43
C GLU A 185 -1.09 13.15 -45.12
N ARG A 186 -1.54 14.33 -44.70
CA ARG A 186 -2.56 14.66 -43.68
C ARG A 186 -3.93 14.00 -43.93
N THR A 187 -4.72 13.76 -42.87
CA THR A 187 -6.01 14.43 -42.53
C THR A 187 -6.67 13.70 -41.33
N ALA A 188 -6.89 14.37 -40.19
CA ALA A 188 -8.07 15.16 -39.80
C ALA A 188 -9.36 14.34 -39.58
N SER A 189 -9.79 14.26 -38.32
CA SER A 189 -11.11 13.80 -37.87
C SER A 189 -12.24 14.69 -38.38
N PRO A 190 -13.49 14.21 -38.31
CA PRO A 190 -14.47 14.98 -37.55
C PRO A 190 -15.45 14.16 -36.69
N ILE A 191 -16.08 14.94 -35.82
CA ILE A 191 -17.04 14.71 -34.73
C ILE A 191 -18.43 14.30 -35.24
N ASN A 192 -19.19 13.48 -34.48
CA ASN A 192 -20.63 13.73 -34.27
C ASN A 192 -21.23 13.03 -33.03
N THR A 193 -21.59 13.87 -32.06
CA THR A 193 -22.85 14.00 -31.29
C THR A 193 -23.83 12.83 -31.15
N GLY A 194 -24.25 12.58 -29.90
CA GLY A 194 -25.50 11.88 -29.53
C GLY A 194 -25.78 11.94 -28.02
N LEU A 195 -26.68 12.85 -27.62
CA LEU A 195 -27.21 13.06 -26.27
C LEU A 195 -28.46 12.18 -26.01
N SER A 196 -28.57 11.62 -24.80
CA SER A 196 -29.81 11.50 -23.98
C SER A 196 -29.41 10.89 -22.63
N GLU A 197 -29.41 11.62 -21.51
CA GLU A 197 -30.52 11.74 -20.53
C GLU A 197 -30.91 10.35 -19.93
N GLU A 198 -31.03 10.07 -18.63
CA GLU A 198 -31.12 10.80 -17.37
C GLU A 198 -31.01 9.73 -16.26
N SER A 199 -30.40 10.02 -15.10
CA SER A 199 -30.95 9.58 -13.80
C SER A 199 -30.20 10.22 -12.64
N VAL A 200 -30.98 10.98 -11.88
CA VAL A 200 -30.65 11.64 -10.62
C VAL A 200 -30.32 10.59 -9.56
N THR A 201 -29.17 10.71 -8.90
CA THR A 201 -29.01 10.19 -7.54
C THR A 201 -28.31 11.23 -6.67
N ASP A 202 -28.85 11.32 -5.47
CA ASP A 202 -28.73 12.35 -4.44
C ASP A 202 -27.36 12.29 -3.75
N ASP A 203 -26.53 13.32 -3.96
CA ASP A 203 -25.21 13.45 -3.34
C ASP A 203 -25.36 13.91 -1.88
N SER A 204 -25.47 12.92 -0.98
CA SER A 204 -25.32 13.15 0.46
C SER A 204 -23.87 13.51 0.77
N ASN A 205 -23.63 14.82 0.86
CA ASN A 205 -22.36 15.45 1.19
C ASN A 205 -21.85 14.98 2.58
N GLN A 206 -20.99 13.96 2.61
CA GLN A 206 -20.29 13.56 3.83
C GLN A 206 -19.20 14.58 4.13
N LYS A 207 -19.32 15.27 5.27
CA LYS A 207 -18.32 16.22 5.76
C LYS A 207 -17.07 15.47 6.23
N VAL A 208 -16.17 15.16 5.30
CA VAL A 208 -14.83 14.65 5.57
C VAL A 208 -13.96 15.82 6.05
N GLN A 209 -13.32 15.68 7.21
CA GLN A 209 -12.25 16.59 7.62
C GLN A 209 -10.91 15.87 7.40
N GLU A 210 -10.19 16.31 6.37
CA GLU A 210 -8.79 15.92 6.13
C GLU A 210 -7.88 17.01 6.70
N ALA A 211 -6.95 16.64 7.57
CA ALA A 211 -5.87 17.51 8.01
C ALA A 211 -4.57 16.98 7.40
N GLU A 212 -3.99 17.74 6.47
CA GLU A 212 -2.73 17.40 5.83
C GLU A 212 -1.56 18.03 6.60
N SER A 213 -0.61 17.20 7.05
CA SER A 213 0.68 17.65 7.55
C SER A 213 1.71 17.45 6.44
N THR A 214 2.11 18.53 5.79
CA THR A 214 3.10 18.50 4.71
C THR A 214 4.51 18.49 5.29
N SER A 215 5.07 17.29 5.50
CA SER A 215 6.50 17.12 5.68
C SER A 215 6.98 15.81 5.03
N GLY A 216 7.61 15.95 3.85
CA GLY A 216 8.68 15.04 3.40
C GLY A 216 8.32 13.71 2.72
N MET A 217 7.32 13.64 1.84
CA MET A 217 6.96 12.37 1.16
C MET A 217 7.73 12.08 -0.15
N TYR A 218 8.49 13.01 -0.71
CA TYR A 218 9.10 12.80 -2.04
C TYR A 218 10.42 12.02 -2.06
N ALA A 219 10.97 11.61 -0.91
CA ALA A 219 12.34 11.06 -0.87
C ALA A 219 12.46 9.52 -0.87
N LEU A 220 11.38 8.75 -0.72
CA LEU A 220 11.46 7.28 -0.59
C LEU A 220 11.05 6.49 -1.84
N TYR A 221 10.54 7.13 -2.88
CA TYR A 221 10.08 6.45 -4.09
C TYR A 221 11.19 6.12 -5.12
N ASN A 222 12.43 6.58 -4.91
CA ASN A 222 13.53 6.43 -5.88
C ASN A 222 14.73 5.61 -5.36
N LEU A 223 14.55 4.71 -4.39
CA LEU A 223 15.67 3.89 -3.88
C LEU A 223 15.37 2.39 -3.74
N LEU A 224 14.63 1.82 -4.70
CA LEU A 224 14.60 0.38 -4.97
C LEU A 224 14.89 0.12 -6.44
#